data_AF-A0ABD0KHY3-F1
#
_entry.id   AF-A0ABD0KHY3-F1
#
_cell.length_a   1.000
_cell.length_b   1.000
_cell.length_c   1.000
_cell.angle_alpha   90.00
_cell.angle_beta   90.00
_cell.angle_gamma   90.00
#
_symmetry.space_group_name_H-M   'P 1'
#
loop_
_entity.id
_entity.type
_entity.pdbx_description
1 polymer ?
#
loop_
_entity_poly.entity_id
_entity_poly.type
_entity_poly.pdbx_seq_one_letter_code
_entity_poly.pdbx_strand_id
1 'polypeptide(L)'
;AGYLQAAYGCLLQAGAEDLPEFFVEKAKWLWEKGENESAMSCLEKGITRHFSPPSQFQQDSADQTKKRVYAQALLLYGRYSEQTSSLESNAIVKRYKDVIEVCEDWEDGHFHLAQYYDRVMTIMTERERPGNQADFIWMIVKLFGNALIYGNQYIYQAMPRLLSLWLDFGAS
;
A
#
# COMPACT_ATOMS: atom_id res chain seq x y z
N ALA A 1 -8.86 5.20 -23.86
CA ALA A 1 -8.21 4.26 -24.81
C ALA A 1 -6.78 4.68 -25.19
N GLY A 2 -6.50 5.96 -25.53
CA GLY A 2 -5.16 6.39 -25.97
C GLY A 2 -4.05 6.36 -24.90
N TYR A 3 -4.38 6.61 -23.62
CA TYR A 3 -3.37 6.64 -22.54
C TYR A 3 -2.64 5.31 -22.32
N LEU A 4 -3.33 4.17 -22.47
CA LEU A 4 -2.73 2.85 -22.30
C LEU A 4 -1.76 2.49 -23.44
N GLN A 5 -2.03 2.97 -24.67
CA GLN A 5 -1.16 2.73 -25.82
C GLN A 5 0.11 3.57 -25.75
N ALA A 6 0.00 4.83 -25.32
CA ALA A 6 1.15 5.70 -25.09
C ALA A 6 2.03 5.17 -23.95
N ALA A 7 1.42 4.76 -22.83
CA ALA A 7 2.15 4.13 -21.71
C ALA A 7 2.90 2.87 -22.15
N TYR A 8 2.28 2.02 -22.99
CA TYR A 8 2.92 0.84 -23.54
C TYR A 8 4.13 1.18 -24.43
N GLY A 9 4.05 2.24 -25.24
CA GLY A 9 5.19 2.73 -26.03
C GLY A 9 6.38 3.15 -25.16
N CYS A 10 6.13 3.88 -24.08
CA CYS A 10 7.17 4.25 -23.11
C CYS A 10 7.75 3.03 -22.39
N LEU A 11 6.91 2.06 -22.02
CA LEU A 11 7.36 0.80 -21.41
C LEU A 11 8.27 0.00 -22.36
N LEU A 12 7.93 -0.11 -23.65
CA LEU A 12 8.78 -0.80 -24.62
C LEU A 12 10.17 -0.17 -24.75
N GLN A 13 10.25 1.16 -24.70
CA GLN A 13 11.51 1.88 -24.76
C GLN A 13 12.32 1.74 -23.46
N ALA A 14 11.65 1.71 -22.30
CA ALA A 14 12.26 1.54 -20.99
C ALA A 14 12.70 0.10 -20.70
N GLY A 15 12.08 -0.91 -21.32
CA GLY A 15 12.42 -2.33 -21.12
C GLY A 15 13.82 -2.73 -21.58
N ALA A 16 14.55 -1.83 -22.24
CA ALA A 16 15.97 -1.99 -22.55
C ALA A 16 16.88 -1.74 -21.33
N GLU A 17 16.40 -0.98 -20.33
CA GLU A 17 17.11 -0.66 -19.09
C GLU A 17 16.49 -1.49 -17.95
N ASP A 18 17.30 -2.24 -17.19
CA ASP A 18 16.83 -3.14 -16.10
C ASP A 18 16.45 -2.35 -14.83
N LEU A 19 15.60 -1.32 -14.98
CA LEU A 19 15.21 -0.41 -13.92
C LEU A 19 14.16 -1.04 -13.00
N PRO A 20 14.27 -0.88 -11.66
CA PRO A 20 13.28 -1.40 -10.72
C PRO A 20 11.90 -0.71 -10.89
N GLU A 21 11.86 0.50 -11.42
CA GLU A 21 10.60 1.21 -11.69
C GLU A 21 9.81 0.57 -12.84
N PHE A 22 10.49 -0.11 -13.76
CA PHE A 22 9.88 -0.68 -14.96
C PHE A 22 8.86 -1.77 -14.62
N PHE A 23 9.19 -2.70 -13.74
CA PHE A 23 8.27 -3.80 -13.41
C PHE A 23 7.04 -3.29 -12.65
N VAL A 24 7.19 -2.22 -11.85
CA VAL A 24 6.10 -1.57 -11.12
C VAL A 24 5.10 -0.96 -12.10
N GLU A 25 5.58 -0.18 -13.06
CA GLU A 25 4.72 0.43 -14.09
C GLU A 25 4.11 -0.62 -15.03
N LYS A 26 4.87 -1.67 -15.37
CA LYS A 26 4.34 -2.81 -16.13
C LYS A 26 3.21 -3.53 -15.40
N ALA A 27 3.34 -3.73 -14.09
CA ALA A 27 2.29 -4.35 -13.28
C ALA A 27 1.02 -3.49 -13.22
N LYS A 28 1.16 -2.17 -13.02
CA LYS A 28 0.03 -1.22 -13.07
C LYS A 28 -0.69 -1.28 -14.42
N TRP A 29 0.07 -1.30 -15.51
CA TRP A 29 -0.50 -1.41 -16.86
C TRP A 29 -1.26 -2.73 -17.07
N LEU A 30 -0.70 -3.87 -16.63
CA LEU A 30 -1.37 -5.17 -16.72
C LEU A 30 -2.67 -5.19 -15.90
N TRP A 31 -2.68 -4.54 -14.74
CA TRP A 31 -3.86 -4.42 -13.89
C TRP A 31 -4.96 -3.60 -14.56
N GLU A 32 -4.63 -2.42 -15.11
CA GLU A 32 -5.58 -1.59 -15.85
C GLU A 32 -6.13 -2.27 -17.12
N LYS A 33 -5.36 -3.21 -17.69
CA LYS A 33 -5.81 -4.06 -18.80
C LYS A 33 -6.79 -5.16 -18.35
N GLY A 34 -6.86 -5.46 -17.06
CA GLY A 34 -7.68 -6.54 -16.47
C GLY A 34 -6.97 -7.90 -16.36
N GLU A 35 -5.66 -7.96 -16.61
CA GLU A 35 -4.87 -9.19 -16.48
C GLU A 35 -4.31 -9.33 -15.06
N ASN A 36 -5.18 -9.56 -14.08
CA ASN A 36 -4.83 -9.54 -12.65
C ASN A 36 -3.74 -10.56 -12.27
N GLU A 37 -3.85 -11.80 -12.75
CA GLU A 37 -2.86 -12.87 -12.50
C GLU A 37 -1.48 -12.51 -13.07
N SER A 38 -1.46 -11.96 -14.29
CA SER A 38 -0.22 -11.50 -14.94
C SER A 38 0.42 -10.35 -14.17
N ALA A 39 -0.38 -9.39 -13.69
CA ALA A 39 0.08 -8.26 -12.88
C ALA A 39 0.69 -8.74 -11.55
N MET A 40 0.03 -9.66 -10.85
CA MET A 40 0.51 -10.26 -9.61
C MET A 40 1.83 -11.02 -9.83
N SER A 41 1.90 -11.88 -10.85
CA SER A 41 3.12 -12.61 -11.19
C SER A 41 4.26 -11.66 -11.58
N CYS A 42 3.96 -10.55 -12.25
CA CYS A 42 4.94 -9.52 -12.60
C CYS A 42 5.54 -8.86 -11.34
N LEU A 43 4.69 -8.51 -10.36
CA LEU A 43 5.14 -7.94 -9.09
C LEU A 43 5.99 -8.92 -8.29
N GLU A 44 5.58 -10.18 -8.16
CA GLU A 44 6.32 -11.19 -7.39
C GLU A 44 7.70 -11.46 -7.99
N LYS A 45 7.78 -11.62 -9.31
CA LYS A 45 9.04 -11.83 -10.03
C LYS A 45 9.93 -10.59 -9.96
N GLY A 46 9.35 -9.40 -10.13
CA GLY A 46 10.08 -8.14 -10.05
C GLY A 46 10.67 -7.91 -8.66
N ILE A 47 9.88 -8.17 -7.62
CA ILE A 47 10.33 -8.05 -6.23
C ILE A 47 11.50 -9.00 -5.96
N THR A 48 11.35 -10.27 -6.32
CA THR A 48 12.39 -11.30 -6.10
C THR A 48 13.67 -11.04 -6.88
N ARG A 49 13.56 -10.45 -8.09
CA ARG A 49 14.70 -10.18 -8.97
C ARG A 49 15.50 -8.94 -8.54
N HIS A 50 14.81 -7.86 -8.16
CA HIS A 50 15.44 -6.56 -7.92
C HIS A 50 15.75 -6.28 -6.46
N PHE A 51 15.10 -6.98 -5.52
CA PHE A 51 15.24 -6.72 -4.09
C PHE A 51 15.64 -7.99 -3.34
N SER A 52 16.88 -7.99 -2.85
CA SER A 52 17.35 -8.92 -1.80
C SER A 52 16.83 -8.48 -0.43
N PRO A 53 16.89 -9.33 0.62
CA PRO A 53 16.26 -9.04 1.91
C PRO A 53 16.63 -7.65 2.46
N PRO A 54 15.69 -6.99 3.16
CA PRO A 54 15.72 -5.55 3.50
C PRO A 54 16.89 -5.11 4.40
N SER A 55 17.73 -6.03 4.84
CA SER A 55 18.92 -5.78 5.67
C SER A 55 20.09 -5.11 4.93
N GLN A 56 19.94 -4.72 3.66
CA GLN A 56 21.02 -4.15 2.84
C GLN A 56 20.79 -2.72 2.32
N PHE A 57 19.66 -2.08 2.59
CA PHE A 57 19.47 -0.68 2.16
C PHE A 57 20.37 0.24 3.00
N GLN A 58 21.49 0.70 2.45
CA GLN A 58 22.37 1.68 3.10
C GLN A 58 21.75 3.09 2.99
N GLN A 59 22.28 4.07 3.73
CA GLN A 59 21.72 5.43 3.78
C GLN A 59 22.03 6.30 2.55
N ASP A 60 22.59 5.74 1.48
CA ASP A 60 22.90 6.49 0.26
C ASP A 60 21.63 6.90 -0.51
N SER A 61 21.71 8.02 -1.24
CA SER A 61 20.56 8.59 -1.97
C SER A 61 19.97 7.66 -3.04
N ALA A 62 20.83 6.89 -3.73
CA ALA A 62 20.38 5.89 -4.70
C ALA A 62 19.66 4.70 -4.05
N ASP A 63 20.03 4.36 -2.81
CA ASP A 63 19.38 3.31 -2.03
C ASP A 63 18.03 3.78 -1.49
N GLN A 64 17.85 5.08 -1.21
CA GLN A 64 16.53 5.64 -0.88
C GLN A 64 15.53 5.53 -2.03
N THR A 65 15.96 5.79 -3.28
CA THR A 65 15.06 5.61 -4.44
C THR A 65 14.67 4.15 -4.60
N LYS A 66 15.64 3.21 -4.52
CA LYS A 66 15.34 1.77 -4.59
C LYS A 66 14.41 1.33 -3.45
N LYS A 67 14.64 1.82 -2.24
CA LYS A 67 13.81 1.58 -1.06
C LYS A 67 12.37 2.06 -1.28
N ARG A 68 12.18 3.25 -1.87
CA ARG A 68 10.85 3.78 -2.22
C ARG A 68 10.17 2.92 -3.28
N VAL A 69 10.87 2.51 -4.32
CA VAL A 69 10.32 1.62 -5.36
C VAL A 69 9.95 0.25 -4.78
N TYR A 70 10.76 -0.28 -3.87
CA TYR A 70 10.46 -1.52 -3.15
C TYR A 70 9.19 -1.41 -2.31
N ALA A 71 9.08 -0.36 -1.50
CA ALA A 71 7.90 -0.08 -0.69
C ALA A 71 6.65 0.06 -1.58
N GLN A 72 6.77 0.75 -2.72
CA GLN A 72 5.69 0.90 -3.69
C GLN A 72 5.27 -0.44 -4.30
N ALA A 73 6.21 -1.30 -4.67
CA ALA A 73 5.93 -2.63 -5.18
C ALA A 73 5.20 -3.51 -4.15
N LEU A 74 5.65 -3.51 -2.90
CA LEU A 74 4.99 -4.22 -1.80
C LEU A 74 3.58 -3.69 -1.54
N LEU A 75 3.39 -2.38 -1.57
CA LEU A 75 2.08 -1.75 -1.38
C LEU A 75 1.10 -2.15 -2.49
N LEU A 76 1.55 -2.11 -3.75
CA LEU A 76 0.72 -2.53 -4.89
C LEU A 76 0.35 -4.01 -4.79
N TYR A 77 1.32 -4.86 -4.43
CA TYR A 77 1.06 -6.28 -4.23
C TYR A 77 0.01 -6.50 -3.14
N GLY A 78 0.12 -5.82 -1.99
CA GLY A 78 -0.87 -5.88 -0.91
C GLY A 78 -2.27 -5.45 -1.37
N ARG A 79 -2.36 -4.33 -2.10
CA ARG A 79 -3.63 -3.80 -2.64
C ARG A 79 -4.28 -4.74 -3.65
N TYR A 80 -3.50 -5.32 -4.55
CA TYR A 80 -3.99 -6.24 -5.56
C TYR A 80 -4.41 -7.59 -4.95
N SER A 81 -3.66 -8.09 -3.96
CA SER A 81 -4.04 -9.25 -3.17
C SER A 81 -5.35 -9.05 -2.42
N GLU A 82 -5.57 -7.86 -1.86
CA GLU A 82 -6.82 -7.49 -1.19
C GLU A 82 -7.99 -7.47 -2.20
N GLN A 83 -7.80 -6.85 -3.37
CA GLN A 83 -8.85 -6.73 -4.40
C GLN A 83 -9.22 -8.06 -5.05
N THR A 84 -8.27 -8.99 -5.15
CA THR A 84 -8.49 -10.35 -5.68
C THR A 84 -8.98 -11.33 -4.62
N SER A 85 -9.11 -10.90 -3.36
CA SER A 85 -9.38 -11.79 -2.21
C SER A 85 -8.41 -12.97 -2.15
N SER A 86 -7.19 -12.77 -2.63
CA SER A 86 -6.17 -13.83 -2.80
C SER A 86 -5.50 -14.20 -1.48
N LEU A 87 -5.47 -13.28 -0.51
CA LEU A 87 -4.82 -13.46 0.79
C LEU A 87 -5.81 -13.37 1.96
N GLU A 88 -5.54 -14.11 3.03
CA GLU A 88 -6.24 -13.96 4.30
C GLU A 88 -5.97 -12.59 4.94
N SER A 89 -6.90 -12.11 5.77
CA SER A 89 -6.83 -10.79 6.40
C SER A 89 -5.52 -10.54 7.17
N ASN A 90 -5.02 -11.55 7.89
CA ASN A 90 -3.77 -11.44 8.65
C ASN A 90 -2.55 -11.28 7.72
N ALA A 91 -2.56 -11.93 6.55
CA ALA A 91 -1.50 -11.81 5.58
C ALA A 91 -1.51 -10.41 4.93
N ILE A 92 -2.69 -9.86 4.62
CA ILE A 92 -2.84 -8.50 4.08
C ILE A 92 -2.30 -7.46 5.09
N VAL A 93 -2.69 -7.56 6.35
CA VAL A 93 -2.18 -6.69 7.43
C VAL A 93 -0.66 -6.76 7.52
N LYS A 94 -0.09 -7.97 7.49
CA LYS A 94 1.36 -8.14 7.52
C LYS A 94 2.03 -7.44 6.35
N ARG A 95 1.51 -7.56 5.13
CA ARG A 95 2.07 -6.87 3.95
C ARG A 95 2.09 -5.36 4.10
N TYR A 96 1.00 -4.76 4.56
CA TYR A 96 0.97 -3.31 4.79
C TYR A 96 1.92 -2.88 5.92
N LYS A 97 2.11 -3.71 6.96
CA LYS A 97 3.12 -3.47 7.99
C LYS A 97 4.55 -3.55 7.43
N ASP A 98 4.85 -4.54 6.60
CA ASP A 98 6.13 -4.66 5.92
C ASP A 98 6.44 -3.38 5.10
N VAL A 99 5.43 -2.77 4.46
CA VAL A 99 5.59 -1.49 3.74
C VAL A 99 6.01 -0.35 4.67
N ILE A 100 5.39 -0.25 5.85
CA ILE A 100 5.71 0.79 6.85
C ILE A 100 7.10 0.55 7.45
N GLU A 101 7.47 -0.71 7.70
CA GLU A 101 8.81 -1.08 8.17
C GLU A 101 9.90 -0.71 7.16
N VAL A 102 9.62 -0.89 5.87
CA VAL A 102 10.51 -0.42 4.81
C VAL A 102 10.52 1.11 4.82
N CYS A 103 9.39 1.80 4.73
CA CYS A 103 9.33 3.24 4.59
C CYS A 103 8.40 3.90 5.62
N GLU A 104 8.94 4.21 6.80
CA GLU A 104 8.17 4.78 7.91
C GLU A 104 7.72 6.22 7.68
N ASP A 105 8.40 6.95 6.81
CA ASP A 105 8.18 8.35 6.45
C ASP A 105 7.32 8.49 5.17
N TRP A 106 6.58 7.44 4.80
CA TRP A 106 5.73 7.43 3.63
C TRP A 106 4.24 7.44 3.99
N GLU A 107 3.50 8.41 3.42
CA GLU A 107 2.07 8.55 3.68
C GLU A 107 1.24 7.35 3.19
N ASP A 108 1.53 6.80 2.01
CA ASP A 108 0.71 5.75 1.39
C ASP A 108 0.61 4.47 2.25
N GLY A 109 1.73 4.03 2.85
CA GLY A 109 1.76 2.84 3.69
C GLY A 109 0.84 2.97 4.90
N HIS A 110 0.92 4.13 5.57
CA HIS A 110 0.07 4.47 6.71
C HIS A 110 -1.40 4.59 6.31
N PHE A 111 -1.67 5.31 5.21
CA PHE A 111 -3.02 5.54 4.73
C PHE A 111 -3.74 4.25 4.35
N HIS A 112 -3.09 3.38 3.57
CA HIS A 112 -3.72 2.14 3.11
C HIS A 112 -3.93 1.14 4.25
N LEU A 113 -3.02 1.06 5.23
CA LEU A 113 -3.24 0.24 6.42
C LEU A 113 -4.41 0.78 7.27
N ALA A 114 -4.49 2.10 7.44
CA ALA A 114 -5.60 2.74 8.16
C ALA A 114 -6.94 2.44 7.47
N GLN A 115 -6.99 2.60 6.14
CA GLN A 115 -8.17 2.33 5.33
C GLN A 115 -8.60 0.86 5.40
N TYR A 116 -7.64 -0.07 5.42
CA TYR A 116 -7.93 -1.48 5.59
C TYR A 116 -8.58 -1.77 6.94
N TYR A 117 -7.99 -1.29 8.04
CA TYR A 117 -8.54 -1.47 9.38
C TYR A 117 -9.90 -0.81 9.55
N ASP A 118 -10.09 0.40 9.03
CA ASP A 118 -11.36 1.12 9.06
C ASP A 118 -12.47 0.36 8.33
N ARG A 119 -12.16 -0.24 7.18
CA ARG A 119 -13.09 -1.09 6.43
C ARG A 119 -13.44 -2.36 7.20
N VAL A 120 -12.44 -3.07 7.73
CA VAL A 120 -12.67 -4.30 8.52
C VAL A 120 -13.54 -3.99 9.73
N MET A 121 -13.26 -2.90 10.44
CA MET A 121 -14.05 -2.47 11.60
C MET A 121 -15.50 -2.13 11.24
N THR A 122 -15.72 -1.51 10.08
CA THR A 122 -17.06 -1.14 9.60
C THR A 122 -17.89 -2.38 9.20
N ILE A 123 -17.25 -3.43 8.70
CA ILE A 123 -17.91 -4.67 8.26
C ILE A 123 -18.15 -5.63 9.44
N MET A 124 -17.30 -5.60 10.47
CA MET A 124 -17.44 -6.44 11.65
C MET A 124 -18.76 -6.16 12.39
N THR A 125 -19.52 -7.23 12.66
CA THR A 125 -20.77 -7.13 13.43
C THR A 125 -20.47 -6.80 14.89
N GLU A 126 -21.43 -6.17 15.61
CA GLU A 126 -21.27 -5.82 17.03
C GLU A 126 -20.87 -7.01 17.93
N ARG A 127 -21.21 -8.24 17.52
CA ARG A 127 -20.87 -9.48 18.24
C ARG A 127 -19.44 -9.95 17.99
N GLU A 128 -18.84 -9.53 16.89
CA GLU A 128 -17.47 -9.84 16.47
C GLU A 128 -16.49 -8.71 16.79
N ARG A 129 -17.01 -7.55 17.23
CA ARG A 129 -16.16 -6.44 17.67
C ARG A 129 -15.34 -6.89 18.87
N PRO A 130 -14.01 -6.72 18.83
CA PRO A 130 -13.18 -7.05 19.97
C PRO A 130 -13.60 -6.19 21.18
N GLY A 131 -13.52 -6.76 22.39
CA GLY A 131 -13.85 -6.04 23.63
C GLY A 131 -13.02 -4.76 23.84
N ASN A 132 -11.91 -4.63 23.11
CA ASN A 132 -11.06 -3.44 23.07
C ASN A 132 -11.28 -2.61 21.80
N GLN A 133 -12.53 -2.22 21.53
CA GLN A 133 -12.86 -1.33 20.40
C GLN A 133 -12.05 -0.02 20.44
N ALA A 134 -11.77 0.48 21.65
CA ALA A 134 -10.93 1.65 21.90
C ALA A 134 -9.52 1.50 21.30
N ASP A 135 -8.88 0.35 21.47
CA ASP A 135 -7.51 0.11 20.97
C ASP A 135 -7.48 0.11 19.44
N PHE A 136 -8.53 -0.42 18.80
CA PHE A 136 -8.67 -0.41 17.34
C PHE A 136 -8.90 1.00 16.79
N ILE A 137 -9.80 1.78 17.41
CA ILE A 137 -10.05 3.17 17.02
C ILE A 137 -8.76 3.98 17.18
N TRP A 138 -8.08 3.84 18.32
CA TRP A 138 -6.80 4.49 18.57
C TRP A 138 -5.76 4.14 17.49
N MET A 139 -5.66 2.87 17.11
CA MET A 139 -4.75 2.43 16.05
C MET A 139 -5.08 3.08 14.70
N ILE A 140 -6.36 3.13 14.30
CA ILE A 140 -6.78 3.74 13.04
C ILE A 140 -6.51 5.25 13.04
N VAL A 141 -6.87 5.95 14.12
CA VAL A 141 -6.61 7.39 14.29
C VAL A 141 -5.11 7.68 14.23
N LYS A 142 -4.29 6.88 14.90
CA LYS A 142 -2.83 7.01 14.86
C LYS A 142 -2.27 6.84 13.45
N LEU A 143 -2.74 5.85 12.70
CA LEU A 143 -2.28 5.59 11.34
C LEU A 143 -2.70 6.71 10.36
N PHE A 144 -3.95 7.17 10.41
CA PHE A 144 -4.37 8.33 9.61
C PHE A 144 -3.60 9.61 10.01
N GLY A 145 -3.33 9.80 11.30
CA GLY A 145 -2.50 10.90 11.80
C GLY A 145 -1.09 10.87 11.20
N ASN A 146 -0.42 9.70 11.22
CA ASN A 146 0.88 9.53 10.60
C ASN A 146 0.86 9.81 9.09
N ALA A 147 -0.16 9.32 8.37
CA ALA A 147 -0.30 9.62 6.94
C ALA A 147 -0.37 11.14 6.68
N LEU A 148 -1.14 11.88 7.49
CA LEU A 148 -1.29 13.33 7.39
C LEU A 148 -0.04 14.12 7.82
N ILE A 149 0.83 13.55 8.66
CA ILE A 149 2.11 14.15 9.03
C ILE A 149 3.10 14.06 7.87
N TYR A 150 3.12 12.93 7.15
CA TYR A 150 4.09 12.67 6.09
C TYR A 150 3.68 13.20 4.71
N GLY A 151 2.39 13.47 4.49
CA GLY A 151 1.91 14.01 3.22
C GLY A 151 0.47 14.51 3.27
N ASN A 152 -0.02 14.98 2.13
CA ASN A 152 -1.36 15.59 2.00
C ASN A 152 -2.19 14.98 0.87
N GLN A 153 -1.71 13.94 0.19
CA GLN A 153 -2.39 13.33 -0.95
C GLN A 153 -3.79 12.83 -0.58
N TYR A 154 -3.94 12.37 0.66
CA TYR A 154 -5.17 11.77 1.18
C TYR A 154 -5.94 12.65 2.16
N ILE A 155 -5.63 13.95 2.27
CA ILE A 155 -6.20 14.83 3.29
C ILE A 155 -7.74 14.81 3.31
N TYR A 156 -8.37 14.80 2.13
CA TYR A 156 -9.83 14.79 2.01
C TYR A 156 -10.50 13.47 2.40
N GLN A 157 -9.73 12.38 2.50
CA GLN A 157 -10.23 11.08 2.93
C GLN A 157 -9.86 10.79 4.38
N ALA A 158 -8.59 10.99 4.74
CA ALA A 158 -8.06 10.66 6.06
C ALA A 158 -8.57 11.62 7.15
N MET A 159 -8.55 12.93 6.91
CA MET A 159 -8.86 13.91 7.96
C MET A 159 -10.34 13.88 8.39
N PRO A 160 -11.34 13.88 7.49
CA PRO A 160 -12.73 13.79 7.91
C PRO A 160 -13.02 12.49 8.67
N ARG A 161 -12.49 11.34 8.19
CA ARG A 161 -12.71 10.05 8.83
C ARG A 161 -12.06 9.95 10.21
N LEU A 162 -10.84 10.46 10.36
CA LEU A 162 -10.14 10.54 11.65
C LEU A 162 -10.96 11.35 12.65
N LEU A 163 -11.47 12.52 12.26
CA LEU A 163 -12.29 13.37 13.12
C LEU A 163 -13.58 12.67 13.54
N SER A 164 -14.27 12.00 12.61
CA SER A 164 -15.47 11.22 12.94
C SER A 164 -15.18 10.15 13.98
N LEU A 165 -14.14 9.31 13.76
CA LEU A 165 -13.78 8.24 14.70
C LEU A 165 -13.41 8.77 16.09
N TRP A 166 -12.68 9.89 16.14
CA TRP A 166 -12.27 10.49 17.41
C TRP A 166 -13.44 11.11 18.18
N LEU A 167 -14.36 11.78 17.48
CA LEU A 167 -15.55 12.37 18.08
C LEU A 167 -16.53 11.30 18.56
N ASP A 168 -16.77 10.26 17.76
CA ASP A 168 -17.65 9.14 18.12
C ASP A 168 -17.15 8.42 19.37
N PHE A 169 -15.83 8.25 19.51
CA PHE A 169 -15.20 7.66 20.69
C PHE A 169 -15.26 8.58 21.92
N GLY A 170 -15.09 9.89 21.75
CA GLY A 170 -15.19 10.84 22.85
C GLY A 170 -16.62 11.03 23.40
N ALA A 171 -17.62 10.69 22.60
CA ALA A 171 -19.04 10.78 22.95
C ALA A 171 -19.60 9.50 23.60
N SER A 172 -18.88 8.37 23.51
CA SER A 172 -19.24 7.07 24.09
C SER A 172 -18.71 6.90 25.52
#